data_AF-A0A929ZHB3-F1
#
_entry.id   AF-A0A929ZHB3-F1
#
_cell.length_a   1.000
_cell.length_b   1.000
_cell.length_c   1.000
_cell.angle_alpha   90.00
_cell.angle_beta   90.00
_cell.angle_gamma   90.00
#
_symmetry.space_group_name_H-M   'P 1'
#
loop_
_entity.id
_entity.type
_entity.pdbx_description
1 polymer ?
#
loop_
_entity_poly.entity_id
_entity_poly.type
_entity_poly.pdbx_seq_one_letter_code
_entity_poly.pdbx_strand_id
1 'polypeptide(L)'
;PKVIGAGGIPAGLNLTRATLDAICKYPWVKAGGPDLAKSTRKYSVYPDDAPVFAWMRQGAPAGRRCLEAQIMDLSDDIAYSVHDVEDAVATRKLDPADLFDDAHCSAVVASTLDWYGSSVARSDLEEALERIVSMPVWLRSFDGSYASLAHLKDATSELIGRFCSATVAATRETFGHEPLGRYRADLVVPREVRAEIQILKGMAVHYVMSPRETEPVYYQQRTLLADLVDALYEAGADALEPVFAAQWRAASDDAVRLRAVIDQVASLTDVSASAWHARWCGMLSSQL
;
A
#
# COMPACT_ATOMS: atom_id res chain seq x y z
N PRO A 1 -21.80 9.64 2.37
CA PRO A 1 -22.14 10.55 1.24
C PRO A 1 -22.11 12.00 1.75
N LYS A 2 -21.58 12.97 0.98
CA LYS A 2 -21.51 14.39 1.41
C LYS A 2 -22.23 15.37 0.50
N VAL A 3 -22.19 15.18 -0.82
CA VAL A 3 -22.70 16.18 -1.78
C VAL A 3 -23.57 15.53 -2.85
N ILE A 4 -24.68 16.20 -3.16
CA ILE A 4 -25.47 15.96 -4.37
C ILE A 4 -25.18 17.11 -5.34
N GLY A 5 -24.74 16.76 -6.54
CA GLY A 5 -24.42 17.70 -7.61
C GLY A 5 -25.66 18.15 -8.40
N ALA A 6 -25.41 18.92 -9.46
CA ALA A 6 -26.45 19.34 -10.39
C ALA A 6 -27.18 18.11 -11.00
N GLY A 7 -28.49 18.21 -11.15
CA GLY A 7 -29.32 17.11 -11.68
C GLY A 7 -29.55 15.95 -10.71
N GLY A 8 -29.23 16.11 -9.41
CA GLY A 8 -29.46 15.08 -8.40
C GLY A 8 -28.40 13.98 -8.36
N ILE A 9 -27.30 14.13 -9.09
CA ILE A 9 -26.23 13.13 -9.21
C ILE A 9 -25.35 13.15 -7.95
N PRO A 10 -25.15 12.02 -7.25
CA PRO A 10 -24.23 11.96 -6.12
C PRO A 10 -22.78 12.32 -6.53
N ALA A 11 -22.12 13.19 -5.78
CA ALA A 11 -20.73 13.60 -6.01
C ALA A 11 -19.75 13.05 -4.95
N GLY A 12 -20.21 12.11 -4.13
CA GLY A 12 -19.40 11.50 -3.07
C GLY A 12 -18.90 12.55 -2.06
N LEU A 13 -17.58 12.63 -1.89
CA LEU A 13 -16.89 13.64 -1.08
C LEU A 13 -16.69 14.98 -1.79
N ASN A 14 -16.97 15.06 -3.09
CA ASN A 14 -16.78 16.24 -3.94
C ASN A 14 -15.36 16.82 -3.86
N LEU A 15 -14.36 15.94 -3.98
CA LEU A 15 -12.95 16.33 -3.93
C LEU A 15 -12.55 17.12 -5.18
N THR A 16 -11.51 17.95 -5.03
CA THR A 16 -10.94 18.65 -6.17
C THR A 16 -10.33 17.67 -7.17
N ARG A 17 -10.28 18.08 -8.44
CA ARG A 17 -9.59 17.32 -9.49
C ARG A 17 -8.14 16.99 -9.15
N ALA A 18 -7.43 17.92 -8.50
CA ALA A 18 -6.04 17.71 -8.10
C ALA A 18 -5.91 16.62 -7.04
N THR A 19 -6.81 16.59 -6.05
CA THR A 19 -6.83 15.56 -5.01
C THR A 19 -7.13 14.17 -5.59
N LEU A 20 -8.13 14.06 -6.47
CA LEU A 20 -8.48 12.79 -7.10
C LEU A 20 -7.31 12.22 -7.93
N ASP A 21 -6.62 13.08 -8.67
CA ASP A 21 -5.49 12.65 -9.48
C ASP A 21 -4.27 12.30 -8.61
N ALA A 22 -4.08 12.96 -7.47
CA ALA A 22 -3.03 12.64 -6.49
C ALA A 22 -3.22 11.25 -5.86
N ILE A 23 -4.47 10.82 -5.60
CA ILE A 23 -4.74 9.48 -5.04
C ILE A 23 -4.76 8.37 -6.09
N CYS A 24 -4.71 8.71 -7.38
CA CYS A 24 -4.78 7.75 -8.48
C CYS A 24 -3.40 7.13 -8.78
N LYS A 25 -2.96 6.20 -7.92
CA LYS A 25 -1.65 5.52 -8.04
C LYS A 25 -1.45 4.81 -9.39
N TYR A 26 -2.52 4.27 -9.97
CA TYR A 26 -2.49 3.62 -11.28
C TYR A 26 -3.52 4.28 -12.20
N PRO A 27 -3.15 5.37 -12.91
CA PRO A 27 -4.08 6.20 -13.68
C PRO A 27 -4.46 5.54 -15.01
N TRP A 28 -5.06 4.37 -14.93
CA TRP A 28 -5.57 3.58 -16.04
C TRP A 28 -6.65 2.60 -15.57
N VAL A 29 -7.49 2.19 -16.52
CA VAL A 29 -8.42 1.07 -16.37
C VAL A 29 -7.66 -0.27 -16.40
N LYS A 30 -8.33 -1.35 -15.99
CA LYS A 30 -7.77 -2.71 -16.09
C LYS A 30 -7.25 -2.98 -17.51
N ALA A 31 -6.01 -3.45 -17.60
CA ALA A 31 -5.29 -3.72 -18.86
C ALA A 31 -5.09 -2.50 -19.80
N GLY A 32 -5.35 -1.27 -19.32
CA GLY A 32 -5.18 -0.03 -20.09
C GLY A 32 -3.90 0.76 -19.78
N GLY A 33 -2.98 0.17 -19.01
CA GLY A 33 -1.73 0.82 -18.62
C GLY A 33 -0.57 0.54 -19.59
N PRO A 34 0.58 1.20 -19.41
CA PRO A 34 1.73 1.07 -20.33
C PRO A 34 2.37 -0.32 -20.32
N ASP A 35 2.23 -1.06 -19.21
CA ASP A 35 2.62 -2.46 -19.07
C ASP A 35 1.35 -3.29 -18.90
N LEU A 36 1.08 -4.18 -19.85
CA LEU A 36 -0.13 -5.01 -19.87
C LEU A 36 -0.18 -6.01 -18.70
N ALA A 37 0.96 -6.64 -18.38
CA ALA A 37 1.03 -7.63 -17.31
C ALA A 37 0.80 -6.98 -15.94
N LYS A 38 1.35 -5.79 -15.73
CA LYS A 38 1.15 -5.00 -14.51
C LYS A 38 -0.26 -4.40 -14.45
N SER A 39 -0.74 -3.79 -15.53
CA SER A 39 -2.03 -3.08 -15.54
C SER A 39 -3.26 -3.99 -15.53
N THR A 40 -3.08 -5.29 -15.81
CA THR A 40 -4.13 -6.30 -15.58
C THR A 40 -4.35 -6.56 -14.09
N ARG A 41 -3.30 -6.39 -13.26
CA ARG A 41 -3.32 -6.65 -11.81
C ARG A 41 -3.48 -5.40 -10.97
N LYS A 42 -2.90 -4.27 -11.42
CA LYS A 42 -2.86 -3.00 -10.68
C LYS A 42 -3.46 -1.90 -11.53
N TYR A 43 -4.63 -1.40 -11.13
CA TYR A 43 -5.38 -0.33 -11.78
C TYR A 43 -6.22 0.40 -10.72
N SER A 44 -6.52 1.67 -10.94
CA SER A 44 -7.31 2.48 -9.99
C SER A 44 -8.68 2.88 -10.55
N VAL A 45 -9.00 2.52 -11.79
CA VAL A 45 -10.21 2.98 -12.48
C VAL A 45 -11.07 1.78 -12.85
N TYR A 46 -12.23 1.65 -12.23
CA TYR A 46 -13.26 0.71 -12.65
C TYR A 46 -14.08 1.31 -13.80
N PRO A 47 -14.82 0.48 -14.59
CA PRO A 47 -15.67 0.98 -15.67
C PRO A 47 -16.63 2.08 -15.23
N ASP A 48 -17.23 1.96 -14.05
CA ASP A 48 -18.19 2.93 -13.50
C ASP A 48 -17.54 4.28 -13.16
N ASP A 49 -16.23 4.29 -12.89
CA ASP A 49 -15.46 5.50 -12.58
C ASP A 49 -14.96 6.21 -13.86
N ALA A 50 -15.15 5.62 -15.04
CA ALA A 50 -14.59 6.12 -16.30
C ALA A 50 -14.97 7.58 -16.61
N PRO A 51 -16.23 8.04 -16.40
CA PRO A 51 -16.58 9.45 -16.62
C PRO A 51 -15.84 10.41 -15.69
N VAL A 52 -15.74 10.05 -14.39
CA VAL A 52 -15.02 10.87 -13.39
C VAL A 52 -13.53 10.88 -13.69
N PHE A 53 -12.96 9.73 -14.06
CA PHE A 53 -11.57 9.61 -14.47
C PHE A 53 -11.26 10.45 -15.71
N ALA A 54 -12.11 10.40 -16.73
CA ALA A 54 -11.95 11.20 -17.95
C ALA A 54 -11.97 12.71 -17.64
N TRP A 55 -12.90 13.17 -16.80
CA TRP A 55 -12.95 14.55 -16.33
C TRP A 55 -11.70 14.92 -15.52
N MET A 56 -11.28 14.04 -14.62
CA MET A 56 -10.12 14.25 -13.76
C MET A 56 -8.82 14.39 -14.57
N ARG A 57 -8.70 13.63 -15.66
CA ARG A 57 -7.51 13.55 -16.52
C ARG A 57 -7.53 14.51 -17.72
N GLN A 58 -8.48 15.42 -17.82
CA GLN A 58 -8.52 16.40 -18.92
C GLN A 58 -7.22 17.21 -18.98
N GLY A 59 -6.53 17.16 -20.13
CA GLY A 59 -5.25 17.83 -20.36
C GLY A 59 -4.03 17.12 -19.73
N ALA A 60 -4.22 15.97 -19.09
CA ALA A 60 -3.14 15.19 -18.50
C ALA A 60 -2.42 14.33 -19.57
N PRO A 61 -1.09 14.16 -19.48
CA PRO A 61 -0.38 13.20 -20.32
C PRO A 61 -0.88 11.77 -20.08
N ALA A 62 -1.03 10.98 -21.14
CA ALA A 62 -1.53 9.61 -21.04
C ALA A 62 -0.62 8.74 -20.15
N GLY A 63 -1.23 7.96 -19.25
CA GLY A 63 -0.52 7.03 -18.36
C GLY A 63 0.41 7.64 -17.29
N ARG A 64 0.63 8.97 -17.30
CA ARG A 64 1.57 9.63 -16.39
C ARG A 64 0.93 9.99 -15.06
N ARG A 65 1.57 9.63 -13.96
CA ARG A 65 1.19 10.06 -12.60
C ARG A 65 1.57 11.52 -12.39
N CYS A 66 0.71 12.29 -11.74
CA CYS A 66 1.09 13.64 -11.31
C CYS A 66 2.14 13.57 -10.19
N LEU A 67 2.88 14.66 -9.97
CA LEU A 67 3.90 14.76 -8.94
C LEU A 67 3.34 14.42 -7.56
N GLU A 68 2.13 14.87 -7.24
CA GLU A 68 1.48 14.58 -5.96
C GLU A 68 1.21 13.08 -5.76
N ALA A 69 0.84 12.37 -6.82
CA ALA A 69 0.68 10.91 -6.77
C ALA A 69 2.02 10.18 -6.63
N GLN A 70 3.10 10.72 -7.20
CA GLN A 70 4.45 10.19 -7.01
C GLN A 70 4.96 10.43 -5.59
N ILE A 71 4.67 11.60 -5.01
CA ILE A 71 4.98 11.92 -3.61
C ILE A 71 4.21 10.99 -2.68
N MET A 72 2.89 10.85 -2.88
CA MET A 72 2.06 9.93 -2.08
C MET A 72 2.60 8.50 -2.13
N ASP A 73 2.93 8.00 -3.33
CA ASP A 73 3.49 6.65 -3.51
C ASP A 73 4.83 6.46 -2.80
N LEU A 74 5.72 7.46 -2.84
CA LEU A 74 6.99 7.38 -2.14
C LEU A 74 6.83 7.53 -0.62
N SER A 75 5.93 8.41 -0.16
CA SER A 75 5.65 8.59 1.26
C SER A 75 5.15 7.28 1.89
N ASP A 76 4.29 6.56 1.17
CA ASP A 76 3.82 5.21 1.54
C ASP A 76 5.00 4.23 1.64
N ASP A 77 5.86 4.19 0.61
CA ASP A 77 7.05 3.35 0.57
C ASP A 77 8.04 3.63 1.72
N ILE A 78 8.28 4.90 2.04
CA ILE A 78 9.15 5.32 3.15
C ILE A 78 8.53 4.93 4.50
N ALA A 79 7.26 5.26 4.73
CA ALA A 79 6.60 5.03 6.01
C ALA A 79 6.50 3.55 6.34
N TYR A 80 6.01 2.72 5.39
CA TYR A 80 5.88 1.28 5.64
C TYR A 80 7.24 0.60 5.78
N SER A 81 8.20 0.89 4.90
CA SER A 81 9.52 0.23 4.98
C SER A 81 10.25 0.49 6.31
N VAL A 82 10.15 1.71 6.84
CA VAL A 82 10.78 2.06 8.12
C VAL A 82 9.98 1.55 9.31
N HIS A 83 8.65 1.75 9.34
CA HIS A 83 7.83 1.32 10.47
C HIS A 83 7.70 -0.21 10.57
N ASP A 84 7.72 -0.95 9.47
CA ASP A 84 7.69 -2.42 9.54
C ASP A 84 8.97 -2.96 10.18
N VAL A 85 10.13 -2.33 9.94
CA VAL A 85 11.38 -2.66 10.63
C VAL A 85 11.31 -2.27 12.10
N GLU A 86 10.75 -1.09 12.40
CA GLU A 86 10.49 -0.68 13.77
C GLU A 86 9.66 -1.72 14.53
N ASP A 87 8.52 -2.11 13.96
CA ASP A 87 7.62 -3.08 14.55
C ASP A 87 8.27 -4.46 14.66
N ALA A 88 9.09 -4.87 13.68
CA ALA A 88 9.85 -6.11 13.75
C ALA A 88 10.82 -6.13 14.94
N VAL A 89 11.52 -5.02 15.20
CA VAL A 89 12.41 -4.88 16.37
C VAL A 89 11.60 -4.85 17.66
N ALA A 90 10.56 -4.00 17.72
CA ALA A 90 9.73 -3.84 18.92
C ALA A 90 9.02 -5.12 19.33
N THR A 91 8.63 -5.96 18.35
CA THR A 91 8.01 -7.27 18.56
C THR A 91 9.02 -8.42 18.67
N ARG A 92 10.33 -8.13 18.67
CA ARG A 92 11.45 -9.09 18.75
C ARG A 92 11.48 -10.13 17.63
N LYS A 93 10.88 -9.82 16.47
CA LYS A 93 10.99 -10.63 15.25
C LYS A 93 12.32 -10.39 14.54
N LEU A 94 12.89 -9.20 14.69
CA LEU A 94 14.22 -8.84 14.22
C LEU A 94 15.06 -8.43 15.44
N ASP A 95 16.17 -9.12 15.69
CA ASP A 95 17.20 -8.63 16.60
C ASP A 95 18.17 -7.74 15.79
N PRO A 96 18.35 -6.45 16.11
CA PRO A 96 19.30 -5.59 15.40
C PRO A 96 20.73 -6.14 15.37
N ALA A 97 21.10 -6.99 16.34
CA ALA A 97 22.40 -7.66 16.38
C ALA A 97 22.62 -8.62 15.21
N ASP A 98 21.55 -9.25 14.69
CA ASP A 98 21.63 -10.20 13.56
C ASP A 98 22.15 -9.52 12.30
N LEU A 99 21.90 -8.23 12.14
CA LEU A 99 22.34 -7.45 10.97
C LEU A 99 23.83 -7.06 11.01
N PHE A 100 24.58 -7.59 11.99
CA PHE A 100 26.04 -7.56 12.03
C PHE A 100 26.67 -8.94 11.72
N ASP A 101 25.85 -9.93 11.35
CA ASP A 101 26.29 -11.24 10.88
C ASP A 101 26.10 -11.36 9.37
N ASP A 102 27.19 -11.69 8.66
CA ASP A 102 27.21 -11.72 7.19
C ASP A 102 26.20 -12.72 6.60
N ALA A 103 25.92 -13.83 7.29
CA ALA A 103 24.98 -14.83 6.82
C ALA A 103 23.53 -14.31 6.89
N HIS A 104 23.16 -13.63 7.98
CA HIS A 104 21.86 -12.97 8.10
C HIS A 104 21.69 -11.86 7.06
N CYS A 105 22.70 -11.00 6.90
CA CYS A 105 22.69 -9.95 5.87
C CYS A 105 22.46 -10.53 4.47
N SER A 106 23.18 -11.60 4.11
CA SER A 106 22.98 -12.29 2.83
C SER A 106 21.58 -12.89 2.66
N ALA A 107 20.99 -13.42 3.74
CA ALA A 107 19.65 -14.01 3.72
C ALA A 107 18.55 -12.94 3.52
N VAL A 108 18.69 -11.77 4.14
CA VAL A 108 17.80 -10.62 3.92
C VAL A 108 17.87 -10.16 2.47
N VAL A 109 19.07 -10.00 1.90
CA VAL A 109 19.25 -9.60 0.50
C VAL A 109 18.65 -10.64 -0.45
N ALA A 110 18.85 -11.95 -0.19
CA ALA A 110 18.24 -13.02 -0.98
C ALA A 110 16.70 -12.94 -0.94
N SER A 111 16.12 -12.82 0.26
CA SER A 111 14.66 -12.69 0.44
C SER A 111 14.09 -11.47 -0.28
N THR A 112 14.85 -10.36 -0.29
CA THR A 112 14.48 -9.14 -0.99
C THR A 112 14.39 -9.36 -2.51
N LEU A 113 15.39 -10.03 -3.07
CA LEU A 113 15.47 -10.33 -4.50
C LEU A 113 14.40 -11.34 -4.95
N ASP A 114 14.15 -12.37 -4.14
CA ASP A 114 13.13 -13.38 -4.43
C ASP A 114 11.73 -12.76 -4.45
N TRP A 115 11.46 -11.82 -3.53
CA TRP A 115 10.15 -11.20 -3.38
C TRP A 115 9.89 -10.06 -4.36
N TYR A 116 10.82 -9.12 -4.49
CA TYR A 116 10.64 -7.90 -5.29
C TYR A 116 11.26 -8.00 -6.69
N GLY A 117 12.02 -9.05 -6.97
CA GLY A 117 12.77 -9.22 -8.21
C GLY A 117 14.05 -8.39 -8.26
N SER A 118 14.69 -8.39 -9.43
CA SER A 118 16.02 -7.79 -9.65
C SER A 118 15.97 -6.35 -10.16
N SER A 119 14.99 -5.55 -9.73
CA SER A 119 14.90 -4.13 -10.12
C SER A 119 16.02 -3.28 -9.51
N VAL A 120 16.58 -3.74 -8.38
CA VAL A 120 17.77 -3.20 -7.73
C VAL A 120 18.83 -4.31 -7.73
N ALA A 121 20.07 -3.97 -8.06
CA ALA A 121 21.15 -4.95 -8.10
C ALA A 121 21.46 -5.47 -6.70
N ARG A 122 21.88 -6.73 -6.59
CA ARG A 122 22.32 -7.33 -5.31
C ARG A 122 23.36 -6.46 -4.59
N SER A 123 24.37 -5.98 -5.32
CA SER A 123 25.41 -5.11 -4.75
C SER A 123 24.84 -3.81 -4.16
N ASP A 124 23.85 -3.21 -4.83
CA ASP A 124 23.23 -1.98 -4.32
C ASP A 124 22.44 -2.23 -3.03
N LEU A 125 21.84 -3.41 -2.88
CA LEU A 125 21.14 -3.83 -1.66
C LEU A 125 22.12 -4.11 -0.52
N GLU A 126 23.24 -4.76 -0.81
CA GLU A 126 24.33 -5.03 0.15
C GLU A 126 24.93 -3.71 0.66
N GLU A 127 25.27 -2.79 -0.25
CA GLU A 127 25.76 -1.45 0.11
C GLU A 127 24.70 -0.62 0.87
N ALA A 128 23.42 -0.76 0.51
CA ALA A 128 22.34 -0.09 1.22
C ALA A 128 22.17 -0.59 2.65
N LEU A 129 22.26 -1.91 2.84
CA LEU A 129 22.23 -2.53 4.16
C LEU A 129 23.39 -2.02 5.02
N GLU A 130 24.62 -2.06 4.47
CA GLU A 130 25.82 -1.58 5.17
C GLU A 130 25.68 -0.11 5.57
N ARG A 131 25.19 0.76 4.67
CA ARG A 131 24.94 2.17 4.99
C ARG A 131 23.97 2.34 6.15
N ILE A 132 22.87 1.58 6.17
CA ILE A 132 21.85 1.66 7.22
C ILE A 132 22.43 1.21 8.57
N VAL A 133 23.06 0.03 8.64
CA VAL A 133 23.56 -0.51 9.92
C VAL A 133 24.78 0.25 10.45
N SER A 134 25.48 0.99 9.58
CA SER A 134 26.59 1.87 9.94
C SER A 134 26.15 3.26 10.40
N MET A 135 24.85 3.59 10.34
CA MET A 135 24.35 4.87 10.83
C MET A 135 24.63 5.00 12.34
N PRO A 136 25.08 6.16 12.84
CA PRO A 136 25.32 6.35 14.28
C PRO A 136 24.08 6.09 15.16
N VAL A 137 22.89 6.29 14.59
CA VAL A 137 21.60 6.07 15.25
C VAL A 137 21.12 4.62 15.17
N TRP A 138 21.79 3.74 14.40
CA TRP A 138 21.36 2.35 14.27
C TRP A 138 21.59 1.55 15.56
N LEU A 139 20.65 0.67 15.88
CA LEU A 139 20.66 -0.10 17.12
C LEU A 139 21.59 -1.32 16.98
N ARG A 140 22.41 -1.56 18.01
CA ARG A 140 23.23 -2.78 18.13
C ARG A 140 22.57 -3.87 18.97
N SER A 141 21.58 -3.49 19.78
CA SER A 141 20.81 -4.39 20.61
C SER A 141 19.47 -3.72 20.96
N PHE A 142 18.48 -4.52 21.33
CA PHE A 142 17.18 -4.03 21.77
C PHE A 142 16.64 -4.89 22.92
N ASP A 143 16.51 -4.28 24.10
CA ASP A 143 16.00 -4.96 25.31
C ASP A 143 14.53 -4.67 25.62
N GLY A 144 13.91 -3.73 24.88
CA GLY A 144 12.54 -3.26 25.11
C GLY A 144 12.40 -2.27 26.27
N SER A 145 13.51 -1.79 26.84
CA SER A 145 13.48 -0.68 27.81
C SER A 145 12.99 0.61 27.15
N TYR A 146 12.55 1.56 27.96
CA TYR A 146 12.17 2.89 27.48
C TYR A 146 13.30 3.56 26.68
N ALA A 147 14.55 3.39 27.09
CA ALA A 147 15.72 3.94 26.39
C ALA A 147 15.88 3.29 25.01
N SER A 148 15.78 1.96 24.91
CA SER A 148 15.85 1.25 23.63
C SER A 148 14.70 1.62 22.69
N LEU A 149 13.48 1.81 23.22
CA LEU A 149 12.33 2.28 22.45
C LEU A 149 12.54 3.72 21.92
N ALA A 150 13.10 4.61 22.75
CA ALA A 150 13.42 5.97 22.33
C ALA A 150 14.49 5.98 21.22
N HIS A 151 15.57 5.21 21.38
CA HIS A 151 16.60 5.08 20.35
C HIS A 151 16.05 4.48 19.04
N LEU A 152 15.15 3.50 19.13
CA LEU A 152 14.47 2.94 17.96
C LEU A 152 13.65 4.01 17.24
N LYS A 153 12.93 4.86 17.96
CA LYS A 153 12.20 6.01 17.39
C LYS A 153 13.11 7.07 16.78
N ASP A 154 14.28 7.31 17.35
CA ASP A 154 15.26 8.23 16.79
C ASP A 154 15.82 7.68 15.47
N ALA A 155 16.16 6.39 15.42
CA ALA A 155 16.64 5.72 14.22
C ALA A 155 15.62 5.78 13.07
N THR A 156 14.35 5.50 13.37
CA THR A 156 13.27 5.54 12.36
C THR A 156 13.01 6.96 11.88
N SER A 157 13.03 7.94 12.78
CA SER A 157 12.88 9.37 12.43
C SER A 157 14.02 9.86 11.53
N GLU A 158 15.25 9.47 11.81
CA GLU A 158 16.42 9.83 10.99
C GLU A 158 16.34 9.22 9.58
N LEU A 159 15.94 7.94 9.45
CA LEU A 159 15.75 7.30 8.16
C LEU A 159 14.68 8.02 7.31
N ILE A 160 13.51 8.30 7.90
CA ILE A 160 12.42 9.03 7.22
C ILE A 160 12.90 10.42 6.80
N GLY A 161 13.56 11.15 7.71
CA GLY A 161 14.09 12.48 7.45
C GLY A 161 15.10 12.50 6.31
N ARG A 162 16.03 11.53 6.29
CA ARG A 162 17.06 11.40 5.26
C ARG A 162 16.47 11.09 3.89
N PHE A 163 15.56 10.11 3.79
CA PHE A 163 14.94 9.74 2.51
C PHE A 163 14.11 10.88 1.92
N CYS A 164 13.32 11.57 2.76
CA CYS A 164 12.56 12.74 2.36
C CYS A 164 13.48 13.86 1.87
N SER A 165 14.51 14.20 2.65
CA SER A 165 15.42 15.32 2.34
C SER A 165 16.21 15.06 1.06
N ALA A 166 16.75 13.85 0.90
CA ALA A 166 17.52 13.47 -0.30
C ALA A 166 16.65 13.50 -1.57
N THR A 167 15.40 13.03 -1.48
CA THR A 167 14.45 13.07 -2.61
C THR A 167 14.07 14.52 -2.97
N VAL A 168 13.79 15.36 -1.97
CA VAL A 168 13.49 16.78 -2.19
C VAL A 168 14.68 17.49 -2.83
N ALA A 169 15.88 17.28 -2.31
CA ALA A 169 17.10 17.88 -2.85
C ALA A 169 17.32 17.49 -4.31
N ALA A 170 17.29 16.19 -4.64
CA ALA A 170 17.49 15.70 -6.00
C ALA A 170 16.41 16.21 -6.97
N THR A 171 15.15 16.30 -6.51
CA THR A 171 14.06 16.84 -7.32
C THR A 171 14.26 18.34 -7.60
N ARG A 172 14.73 19.11 -6.60
CA ARG A 172 15.01 20.54 -6.75
C ARG A 172 16.24 20.82 -7.60
N GLU A 173 17.27 20.00 -7.50
CA GLU A 173 18.44 20.09 -8.38
C GLU A 173 18.05 19.88 -9.85
N THR A 174 17.12 18.95 -10.11
CA THR A 174 16.70 18.61 -11.48
C THR A 174 15.71 19.63 -12.07
N PHE A 175 14.73 20.09 -11.29
CA PHE A 175 13.61 20.90 -11.79
C PHE A 175 13.60 22.36 -11.30
N GLY A 176 14.55 22.74 -10.45
CA GLY A 176 14.67 24.09 -9.89
C GLY A 176 13.75 24.38 -8.70
N HIS A 177 13.78 25.64 -8.26
CA HIS A 177 13.10 26.10 -7.04
C HIS A 177 11.71 26.72 -7.27
N GLU A 178 11.28 26.87 -8.53
CA GLU A 178 9.93 27.33 -8.85
C GLU A 178 8.84 26.37 -8.32
N PRO A 179 7.57 26.81 -8.17
CA PRO A 179 6.49 25.93 -7.76
C PRO A 179 6.33 24.72 -8.70
N LEU A 180 6.59 23.53 -8.16
CA LEU A 180 6.40 22.24 -8.83
C LEU A 180 5.03 21.68 -8.47
N GLY A 181 4.41 20.96 -9.41
CA GLY A 181 3.11 20.33 -9.21
C GLY A 181 2.56 19.74 -10.48
N ARG A 182 1.53 18.91 -10.34
CA ARG A 182 0.84 18.27 -11.46
C ARG A 182 1.83 17.52 -12.37
N TYR A 183 2.03 17.97 -13.61
CA TYR A 183 2.92 17.33 -14.58
C TYR A 183 4.16 18.16 -14.90
N ARG A 184 4.46 19.18 -14.08
CA ARG A 184 5.61 20.09 -14.27
C ARG A 184 6.94 19.51 -13.83
N ALA A 185 6.92 18.42 -13.06
CA ALA A 185 8.10 17.68 -12.64
C ALA A 185 7.74 16.22 -12.38
N ASP A 186 8.76 15.36 -12.41
CA ASP A 186 8.69 14.02 -11.83
C ASP A 186 9.51 13.99 -10.55
N LEU A 187 9.12 13.15 -9.61
CA LEU A 187 9.83 12.99 -8.34
C LEU A 187 11.16 12.27 -8.61
N VAL A 188 12.26 12.87 -8.18
CA VAL A 188 13.60 12.29 -8.35
C VAL A 188 13.99 11.63 -7.04
N VAL A 189 13.88 10.30 -6.99
CA VAL A 189 14.43 9.50 -5.89
C VAL A 189 15.86 9.10 -6.26
N PRO A 190 16.88 9.37 -5.43
CA PRO A 190 18.23 8.86 -5.67
C PRO A 190 18.28 7.33 -5.74
N ARG A 191 19.27 6.78 -6.45
CA ARG A 191 19.40 5.31 -6.59
C ARG A 191 19.68 4.65 -5.25
N GLU A 192 20.50 5.29 -4.44
CA GLU A 192 20.91 4.87 -3.11
C GLU A 192 19.70 4.82 -2.17
N VAL A 193 18.84 5.84 -2.21
CA VAL A 193 17.59 5.90 -1.42
C VAL A 193 16.62 4.81 -1.86
N ARG A 194 16.49 4.54 -3.17
CA ARG A 194 15.67 3.42 -3.67
C ARG A 194 16.17 2.07 -3.14
N ALA A 195 17.48 1.85 -3.15
CA ALA A 195 18.05 0.61 -2.63
C ALA A 195 17.83 0.47 -1.12
N GLU A 196 17.96 1.56 -0.36
CA GLU A 196 17.72 1.60 1.09
C GLU A 196 16.26 1.33 1.45
N ILE A 197 15.30 1.95 0.75
CA ILE A 197 13.87 1.65 0.91
C ILE A 197 13.61 0.17 0.58
N GLN A 198 14.20 -0.34 -0.49
CA GLN A 198 13.97 -1.71 -0.92
C GLN A 198 14.56 -2.75 0.04
N ILE A 199 15.73 -2.50 0.63
CA ILE A 199 16.30 -3.42 1.62
C ILE A 199 15.55 -3.38 2.96
N LEU A 200 15.02 -2.22 3.38
CA LEU A 200 14.14 -2.12 4.55
C LEU A 200 12.84 -2.91 4.35
N LYS A 201 12.22 -2.80 3.16
CA LYS A 201 11.11 -3.69 2.76
C LYS A 201 11.53 -5.16 2.77
N GLY A 202 12.76 -5.44 2.36
CA GLY A 202 13.39 -6.74 2.41
C GLY A 202 13.49 -7.34 3.81
N MET A 203 13.88 -6.53 4.80
CA MET A 203 13.90 -6.93 6.22
C MET A 203 12.50 -7.28 6.70
N ALA A 204 11.50 -6.44 6.41
CA ALA A 204 10.11 -6.73 6.75
C ALA A 204 9.63 -8.05 6.11
N VAL A 205 9.99 -8.30 4.85
CA VAL A 205 9.69 -9.57 4.19
C VAL A 205 10.35 -10.74 4.91
N HIS A 206 11.65 -10.66 5.16
CA HIS A 206 12.44 -11.76 5.74
C HIS A 206 11.96 -12.13 7.15
N TYR A 207 11.79 -11.14 8.02
CA TYR A 207 11.53 -11.36 9.44
C TYR A 207 10.04 -11.38 9.81
N VAL A 208 9.17 -10.76 9.00
CA VAL A 208 7.76 -10.59 9.34
C VAL A 208 6.82 -11.25 8.34
N MET A 209 6.98 -11.00 7.03
CA MET A 209 5.95 -11.38 6.06
C MET A 209 6.10 -12.81 5.55
N SER A 210 7.29 -13.22 5.11
CA SER A 210 7.52 -14.55 4.54
C SER A 210 7.17 -15.69 5.51
N PRO A 211 7.52 -15.62 6.82
CA PRO A 211 7.07 -16.62 7.79
C PRO A 211 5.53 -16.71 7.91
N ARG A 212 4.82 -15.58 7.71
CA ARG A 212 3.36 -15.48 7.86
C ARG A 212 2.57 -16.02 6.69
N GLU A 213 3.13 -16.08 5.48
CA GLU A 213 2.40 -16.59 4.30
C GLU A 213 1.97 -18.05 4.46
N THR A 214 2.69 -18.81 5.29
CA THR A 214 2.37 -20.20 5.61
C THR A 214 1.52 -20.37 6.88
N GLU A 215 1.18 -19.27 7.57
CA GLU A 215 0.36 -19.34 8.78
C GLU A 215 -1.12 -19.64 8.44
N PRO A 216 -1.77 -20.59 9.14
CA PRO A 216 -3.18 -20.92 8.91
C PRO A 216 -4.14 -19.73 8.94
N VAL A 217 -3.81 -18.69 9.72
CA VAL A 217 -4.62 -17.48 9.86
C VAL A 217 -4.84 -16.74 8.53
N TYR A 218 -3.83 -16.71 7.63
CA TYR A 218 -3.94 -15.99 6.37
C TYR A 218 -4.89 -16.71 5.39
N TYR A 219 -4.87 -18.04 5.40
CA TYR A 219 -5.83 -18.85 4.65
C TYR A 219 -7.26 -18.67 5.19
N GLN A 220 -7.43 -18.68 6.51
CA GLN A 220 -8.72 -18.46 7.15
C GLN A 220 -9.30 -17.09 6.79
N GLN A 221 -8.49 -16.02 6.82
CA GLN A 221 -8.93 -14.67 6.46
C GLN A 221 -9.39 -14.57 5.00
N ARG A 222 -8.68 -15.22 4.07
CA ARG A 222 -9.08 -15.26 2.65
C ARG A 222 -10.38 -16.01 2.44
N THR A 223 -10.53 -17.17 3.08
CA THR A 223 -11.76 -17.97 3.03
C THR A 223 -12.94 -17.19 3.61
N LEU A 224 -12.75 -16.54 4.76
CA LEU A 224 -13.76 -15.70 5.40
C LEU A 224 -14.32 -14.63 4.45
N LEU A 225 -13.45 -13.93 3.73
CA LEU A 225 -13.89 -12.90 2.79
C LEU A 225 -14.63 -13.50 1.58
N ALA A 226 -14.18 -14.64 1.06
CA ALA A 226 -14.83 -15.32 -0.06
C ALA A 226 -16.22 -15.83 0.34
N ASP A 227 -16.32 -16.55 1.45
CA ASP A 227 -17.57 -17.09 1.98
C ASP A 227 -18.57 -15.98 2.27
N LEU A 228 -18.12 -14.85 2.84
CA LEU A 228 -18.97 -13.71 3.12
C LEU A 228 -19.51 -13.05 1.84
N VAL A 229 -18.68 -12.93 0.79
CA VAL A 229 -19.14 -12.41 -0.50
C VAL A 229 -20.21 -13.31 -1.10
N ASP A 230 -19.98 -14.62 -1.12
CA ASP A 230 -20.94 -15.59 -1.68
C ASP A 230 -22.26 -15.58 -0.90
N ALA A 231 -22.20 -15.63 0.43
CA ALA A 231 -23.39 -15.62 1.28
C ALA A 231 -24.22 -14.33 1.14
N LEU A 232 -23.57 -13.16 1.05
CA LEU A 232 -24.27 -11.89 0.84
C LEU A 232 -24.85 -11.79 -0.58
N TYR A 233 -24.15 -12.32 -1.58
CA TYR A 233 -24.64 -12.35 -2.96
C TYR A 233 -25.91 -13.21 -3.07
N GLU A 234 -25.91 -14.39 -2.47
CA GLU A 234 -27.07 -15.30 -2.45
C GLU A 234 -28.25 -14.74 -1.64
N ALA A 235 -27.97 -14.10 -0.50
CA ALA A 235 -29.01 -13.49 0.35
C ALA A 235 -29.67 -12.26 -0.30
N GLY A 236 -28.98 -11.60 -1.23
CA GLY A 236 -29.50 -10.49 -2.02
C GLY A 236 -29.58 -9.16 -1.27
N ALA A 237 -30.26 -8.18 -1.88
CA ALA A 237 -30.24 -6.78 -1.45
C ALA A 237 -30.65 -6.54 0.02
N ASP A 238 -31.52 -7.37 0.59
CA ASP A 238 -32.01 -7.18 1.95
C ASP A 238 -30.96 -7.53 3.02
N ALA A 239 -29.89 -8.24 2.63
CA ALA A 239 -28.75 -8.55 3.49
C ALA A 239 -27.70 -7.40 3.54
N LEU A 240 -27.79 -6.44 2.63
CA LEU A 240 -26.83 -5.35 2.49
C LEU A 240 -27.26 -4.09 3.26
N GLU A 241 -26.30 -3.24 3.61
CA GLU A 241 -26.63 -1.92 4.12
C GLU A 241 -27.37 -1.09 3.07
N PRO A 242 -28.24 -0.14 3.49
CA PRO A 242 -29.18 0.53 2.59
C PRO A 242 -28.58 1.15 1.33
N VAL A 243 -27.36 1.71 1.41
CA VAL A 243 -26.67 2.32 0.27
C VAL A 243 -26.30 1.28 -0.78
N PHE A 244 -25.71 0.15 -0.37
CA PHE A 244 -25.33 -0.93 -1.27
C PHE A 244 -26.54 -1.73 -1.74
N ALA A 245 -27.55 -1.90 -0.88
CA ALA A 245 -28.83 -2.49 -1.25
C ALA A 245 -29.54 -1.71 -2.36
N ALA A 246 -29.50 -0.37 -2.31
CA ALA A 246 -30.05 0.48 -3.37
C ALA A 246 -29.28 0.32 -4.69
N GLN A 247 -27.94 0.26 -4.64
CA GLN A 247 -27.11 0.00 -5.81
C GLN A 247 -27.41 -1.38 -6.41
N TRP A 248 -27.49 -2.41 -5.58
CA TRP A 248 -27.84 -3.77 -6.01
C TRP A 248 -29.20 -3.82 -6.70
N ARG A 249 -30.24 -3.19 -6.13
CA ARG A 249 -31.59 -3.19 -6.72
C ARG A 249 -31.65 -2.41 -8.04
N ALA A 250 -30.82 -1.38 -8.19
CA ALA A 250 -30.72 -0.59 -9.41
C ALA A 250 -29.85 -1.26 -10.50
N ALA A 251 -29.10 -2.32 -10.15
CA ALA A 251 -28.17 -3.00 -11.05
C ALA A 251 -28.90 -3.70 -12.22
N SER A 252 -28.35 -3.53 -13.42
CA SER A 252 -28.85 -4.14 -14.66
C SER A 252 -28.37 -5.57 -14.90
N ASP A 253 -27.29 -5.98 -14.25
CA ASP A 253 -26.65 -7.28 -14.43
C ASP A 253 -25.96 -7.78 -13.15
N ASP A 254 -25.52 -9.02 -13.20
CA ASP A 254 -24.91 -9.72 -12.07
C ASP A 254 -23.53 -9.18 -11.69
N ALA A 255 -22.80 -8.57 -12.63
CA ALA A 255 -21.50 -7.97 -12.35
C ALA A 255 -21.65 -6.70 -11.52
N VAL A 256 -22.66 -5.87 -11.83
CA VAL A 256 -22.99 -4.66 -11.05
C VAL A 256 -23.57 -5.04 -9.68
N ARG A 257 -24.35 -6.13 -9.59
CA ARG A 257 -24.77 -6.68 -8.29
C ARG A 257 -23.59 -7.12 -7.44
N LEU A 258 -22.70 -7.95 -8.01
CA LEU A 258 -21.50 -8.39 -7.33
C LEU A 258 -20.67 -7.20 -6.84
N ARG A 259 -20.54 -6.15 -7.66
CA ARG A 259 -19.84 -4.93 -7.26
C ARG A 259 -20.42 -4.30 -5.98
N ALA A 260 -21.74 -4.22 -5.84
CA ALA A 260 -22.37 -3.68 -4.64
C ALA A 260 -22.05 -4.52 -3.37
N VAL A 261 -21.98 -5.86 -3.51
CA VAL A 261 -21.51 -6.75 -2.42
C VAL A 261 -20.03 -6.52 -2.12
N ILE A 262 -19.18 -6.41 -3.14
CA ILE A 262 -17.76 -6.14 -2.95
C ILE A 262 -17.55 -4.80 -2.23
N ASP A 263 -18.28 -3.75 -2.62
CA ASP A 263 -18.19 -2.45 -1.95
C ASP A 263 -18.68 -2.52 -0.48
N GLN A 264 -19.73 -3.30 -0.20
CA GLN A 264 -20.17 -3.59 1.18
C GLN A 264 -19.07 -4.28 1.98
N VAL A 265 -18.52 -5.38 1.47
CA VAL A 265 -17.50 -6.17 2.20
C VAL A 265 -16.22 -5.36 2.38
N ALA A 266 -15.78 -4.61 1.37
CA ALA A 266 -14.60 -3.75 1.44
C ALA A 266 -14.76 -2.56 2.41
N SER A 267 -15.98 -2.20 2.80
CA SER A 267 -16.24 -1.15 3.80
C SER A 267 -16.17 -1.65 5.25
N LEU A 268 -16.11 -2.96 5.46
CA LEU A 268 -16.04 -3.58 6.77
C LEU A 268 -14.63 -3.49 7.35
N THR A 269 -14.55 -3.26 8.66
CA THR A 269 -13.33 -3.54 9.44
C THR A 269 -13.21 -5.04 9.69
N ASP A 270 -12.01 -5.53 10.02
CA ASP A 270 -11.74 -6.95 10.34
C ASP A 270 -12.72 -7.52 11.38
N VAL A 271 -13.01 -6.74 12.43
CA VAL A 271 -13.96 -7.14 13.49
C VAL A 271 -15.37 -7.27 12.94
N SER A 272 -15.81 -6.30 12.13
CA SER A 272 -17.14 -6.35 11.54
C SER A 272 -17.27 -7.43 10.46
N ALA A 273 -16.23 -7.67 9.65
CA ALA A 273 -16.20 -8.76 8.68
C ALA A 273 -16.33 -10.12 9.37
N SER A 274 -15.61 -10.32 10.47
CA SER A 274 -15.71 -11.53 11.29
C SER A 274 -17.11 -11.72 11.89
N ALA A 275 -17.70 -10.65 12.44
CA ALA A 275 -19.05 -10.70 12.99
C ALA A 275 -20.11 -10.98 11.92
N TRP A 276 -19.96 -10.40 10.73
CA TRP A 276 -20.86 -10.64 9.60
C TRP A 276 -20.71 -12.05 9.05
N HIS A 277 -19.49 -12.55 8.92
CA HIS A 277 -19.24 -13.94 8.53
C HIS A 277 -19.92 -14.91 9.49
N ALA A 278 -19.77 -14.71 10.81
CA ALA A 278 -20.44 -15.55 11.81
C ALA A 278 -21.98 -15.52 11.68
N ARG A 279 -22.55 -14.36 11.32
CA ARG A 279 -23.99 -14.18 11.12
C ARG A 279 -24.52 -14.86 9.86
N TRP A 280 -23.80 -14.74 8.74
CA TRP A 280 -24.27 -15.14 7.42
C TRP A 280 -23.80 -16.54 7.00
N CYS A 281 -22.62 -16.95 7.45
CA CYS A 281 -22.02 -18.24 7.12
C CYS A 281 -22.03 -19.23 8.32
N GLY A 282 -22.40 -18.74 9.51
CA GLY A 282 -22.41 -19.52 10.76
C GLY A 282 -21.07 -19.52 11.50
N MET A 283 -21.08 -19.95 12.76
CA MET A 283 -19.90 -19.92 13.65
C MET A 283 -18.88 -21.04 13.40
N LEU A 284 -19.07 -21.91 12.41
CA LEU A 284 -18.27 -23.13 12.26
C LEU A 284 -16.95 -22.97 11.47
N SER A 285 -16.55 -21.76 11.05
CA SER A 285 -15.26 -21.58 10.33
C SER A 285 -14.10 -21.06 11.18
N SER A 286 -14.32 -20.66 12.44
CA SER A 286 -13.33 -19.85 13.18
C SER A 286 -12.67 -20.51 14.40
N GLN A 287 -12.80 -21.84 14.58
CA GLN A 287 -12.09 -22.54 15.66
C GLN A 287 -11.63 -23.94 15.23
N LEU A 288 -10.63 -24.00 14.34
CA LEU A 288 -9.61 -25.06 14.29
C LEU A 288 -8.32 -24.46 13.71
#